data_AF-A0A0H3AB55-F1
#
_entry.id   AF-A0A0H3AB55-F1
#
_cell.length_a   1.000
_cell.length_b   1.000
_cell.length_c   1.000
_cell.angle_alpha   90.00
_cell.angle_beta   90.00
_cell.angle_gamma   90.00
#
_symmetry.space_group_name_H-M   'P 1'
#
loop_
_entity.id
_entity.type
_entity.pdbx_description
1 polymer ?
#
loop_
_entity_poly.entity_id
_entity_poly.type
_entity_poly.pdbx_seq_one_letter_code
_entity_poly.pdbx_strand_id
1 'polypeptide(L)' 'MPRHRSIPVEVRTMFVTASDAAARICPLLPPVADKPAPCQGSACMMWRFRYPERRSVDDTGYCGLAGKPAGAM' A
#
# COMPACT_ATOMS: atom_id res chain seq x y z
N MET A 1 -15.76 -5.67 -20.97
CA MET A 1 -14.31 -5.98 -20.96
C MET A 1 -13.66 -5.25 -19.76
N PRO A 2 -13.66 -5.80 -18.53
CA PRO A 2 -12.97 -5.13 -17.43
C PRO A 2 -11.47 -5.35 -17.58
N ARG A 3 -10.74 -4.28 -17.86
CA ARG A 3 -9.28 -4.29 -17.91
C ARG A 3 -8.77 -4.56 -16.49
N HIS A 4 -8.47 -5.82 -16.21
CA HIS A 4 -7.64 -6.20 -15.07
C HIS A 4 -6.31 -5.46 -15.20
N ARG A 5 -6.18 -4.30 -14.54
CA ARG A 5 -4.89 -3.68 -14.26
C ARG A 5 -4.18 -4.62 -13.31
N SER A 6 -3.36 -5.50 -13.86
CA SER A 6 -2.45 -6.36 -13.12
C SER A 6 -1.63 -5.48 -12.19
N ILE A 7 -1.96 -5.52 -10.91
CA ILE A 7 -1.12 -4.93 -9.86
C ILE A 7 0.21 -5.72 -9.93
N PRO A 8 1.36 -5.05 -10.17
CA PRO A 8 2.64 -5.75 -10.25
C PRO A 8 2.85 -6.57 -8.97
N VAL A 9 3.29 -7.82 -9.13
CA VAL A 9 3.45 -8.83 -8.07
C VAL A 9 4.31 -8.33 -6.91
N GLU A 10 5.17 -7.36 -7.14
CA GLU A 10 6.03 -6.73 -6.14
C GLU A 10 5.27 -5.90 -5.07
N VAL A 11 4.05 -5.44 -5.37
CA VAL A 11 3.17 -4.75 -4.41
C VAL A 11 2.40 -5.74 -3.53
N ARG A 12 2.41 -7.03 -3.87
CA ARG A 12 1.57 -8.06 -3.25
C ARG A 12 2.19 -8.74 -2.03
N THR A 13 3.49 -8.56 -1.78
CA THR A 13 4.21 -9.39 -0.79
C THR A 13 5.27 -8.68 0.06
N MET A 14 5.41 -7.36 -0.01
CA MET A 14 6.49 -6.65 0.69
C MET A 14 5.94 -5.73 1.79
N PHE A 15 6.39 -5.97 3.03
CA PHE A 15 6.29 -4.99 4.10
C PHE A 15 7.17 -3.79 3.74
N VAL A 16 6.59 -2.61 3.70
CA VAL A 16 7.28 -1.34 3.38
C VAL A 16 6.97 -0.32 4.46
N THR A 17 7.87 0.65 4.66
CA THR A 17 7.58 1.78 5.56
C THR A 17 6.46 2.65 4.97
N ALA A 18 5.80 3.45 5.80
CA ALA A 18 4.80 4.40 5.31
C ALA A 18 5.40 5.39 4.30
N SER A 19 6.65 5.81 4.51
CA SER A 19 7.40 6.70 3.62
C SER A 19 7.71 6.05 2.27
N ASP A 20 8.20 4.81 2.25
CA ASP A 20 8.45 4.06 1.00
C ASP A 20 7.16 3.79 0.24
N ALA A 21 6.06 3.53 0.95
CA ALA A 21 4.76 3.38 0.33
C ALA A 21 4.32 4.70 -0.33
N ALA A 22 4.50 5.85 0.34
CA ALA A 22 4.12 7.16 -0.20
C ALA A 22 4.90 7.56 -1.46
N ALA A 23 6.11 7.05 -1.64
CA ALA A 23 6.89 7.21 -2.87
C ALA A 23 6.34 6.39 -4.06
N ARG A 24 5.42 5.44 -3.82
CA ARG A 24 4.81 4.57 -4.84
C ARG A 24 3.44 5.08 -5.26
N ILE A 25 3.07 4.77 -6.50
CA ILE A 25 1.73 5.07 -7.05
C ILE A 25 0.70 4.07 -6.53
N CYS A 26 -0.47 4.57 -6.11
CA CYS A 26 -1.59 3.76 -5.70
C CYS A 26 -2.51 3.47 -6.92
N PRO A 27 -2.65 2.20 -7.35
CA PRO A 27 -3.53 1.86 -8.48
C PRO A 27 -5.02 1.94 -8.11
N LEU A 28 -5.34 2.08 -6.82
CA LEU A 28 -6.71 2.08 -6.28
C LEU A 28 -7.25 3.48 -6.02
N LEU A 29 -6.39 4.49 -5.93
CA LEU A 29 -6.81 5.87 -5.80
C LEU A 29 -7.08 6.47 -7.19
N PRO A 30 -8.12 7.30 -7.34
CA PRO A 30 -8.33 8.03 -8.57
C PRO A 30 -7.16 8.99 -8.82
N PRO A 31 -6.76 9.19 -10.09
CA PRO A 31 -5.75 10.19 -10.43
C PRO A 31 -6.24 11.59 -10.02
N VAL A 32 -5.29 12.44 -9.62
CA VAL A 32 -5.53 13.83 -9.27
C VAL A 32 -4.92 14.71 -10.36
N ALA A 33 -5.72 15.54 -11.01
CA ALA A 33 -5.28 16.40 -12.13
C ALA A 33 -4.52 15.61 -13.22
N ASP A 34 -5.12 14.52 -13.70
CA ASP A 34 -4.56 13.59 -14.71
C ASP A 34 -3.25 12.87 -14.31
N LYS A 35 -2.77 13.06 -13.08
CA LYS A 35 -1.58 12.36 -12.57
C LYS A 35 -1.98 11.22 -11.65
N PRO A 36 -1.27 10.07 -11.73
CA PRO A 36 -1.50 8.98 -10.79
C PRO A 36 -1.26 9.44 -9.35
N ALA A 37 -2.17 9.06 -8.45
CA ALA A 37 -2.07 9.45 -7.05
C ALA A 37 -1.02 8.60 -6.30
N PRO A 38 -0.16 9.21 -5.46
CA PRO A 38 0.72 8.46 -4.58
C PRO A 38 -0.09 7.70 -3.52
N CYS A 39 0.49 6.62 -2.99
CA CYS A 39 -0.08 5.95 -1.83
C CYS A 39 -0.08 6.90 -0.62
N GLN A 40 -1.10 6.77 0.23
CA GLN A 40 -1.20 7.59 1.45
C GLN A 40 -0.50 6.93 2.66
N GLY A 41 0.16 5.78 2.48
CA GLY A 41 0.90 5.10 3.55
C GLY A 41 0.04 4.89 4.80
N SER A 42 0.56 5.26 5.97
CA SER A 42 -0.14 5.19 7.26
C SER A 42 -1.40 6.06 7.36
N ALA A 43 -1.56 7.08 6.50
CA ALA A 43 -2.78 7.87 6.43
C ALA A 43 -3.89 7.19 5.61
N CYS A 44 -3.59 6.11 4.89
CA CYS A 44 -4.59 5.32 4.18
C CYS A 44 -5.35 4.42 5.18
N MET A 45 -6.69 4.48 5.19
CA MET A 45 -7.51 3.59 6.04
C MET A 45 -7.30 2.09 5.78
N MET A 46 -6.78 1.75 4.60
CA MET A 46 -6.48 0.37 4.21
C MET A 46 -5.07 -0.08 4.59
N TRP A 47 -4.24 0.80 5.14
CA TRP A 47 -2.90 0.45 5.60
C TRP A 47 -2.97 -0.47 6.82
N ARG A 48 -2.16 -1.52 6.81
CA ARG A 48 -2.04 -2.48 7.90
C ARG A 48 -0.60 -2.53 8.34
N PHE A 49 -0.33 -2.13 9.57
CA PHE A 49 0.98 -2.29 10.18
C PHE A 49 1.30 -3.78 10.33
N ARG A 50 2.56 -4.14 10.11
CA ARG A 50 3.07 -5.50 10.36
C ARG A 50 2.90 -5.87 11.82
N TYR A 51 3.15 -4.92 12.72
CA TYR A 51 2.98 -5.07 14.16
C TYR A 51 1.93 -4.06 14.63
N PRO A 52 0.69 -4.47 14.93
CA PRO A 52 -0.38 -3.54 15.29
C PRO A 52 -0.10 -2.74 16.57
N GLU A 53 0.87 -3.20 17.36
CA GLU A 53 1.32 -2.66 18.64
C GLU A 53 2.37 -1.56 18.45
N ARG A 54 2.99 -1.48 17.27
CA ARG A 54 3.95 -0.46 16.87
C ARG A 54 3.37 0.29 15.67
N ARG A 55 2.81 1.47 15.95
CA ARG A 55 2.17 2.35 14.95
C ARG A 55 2.94 3.64 14.77
N SER A 56 4.24 3.53 14.55
CA SER A 56 5.09 4.65 14.17
C SER A 56 5.10 4.86 12.65
N VAL A 57 5.54 6.04 12.22
CA VAL A 57 5.73 6.39 10.79
C VAL A 57 6.82 5.53 10.14
N ASP A 58 7.81 5.10 10.93
CA ASP A 58 8.89 4.22 10.50
C ASP A 58 8.51 2.73 10.52
N ASP A 59 7.34 2.39 11.09
CA ASP A 59 6.93 1.00 11.15
C ASP A 59 6.52 0.50 9.77
N THR A 60 6.91 -0.74 9.49
CA THR A 60 6.58 -1.40 8.24
C THR A 60 5.15 -1.90 8.25
N GLY A 61 4.52 -1.82 7.09
CA GLY A 61 3.15 -2.26 6.87
C GLY A 61 2.91 -2.67 5.42
N TYR A 62 1.66 -2.97 5.12
CA TYR A 62 1.22 -3.40 3.80
C TYR A 62 -0.16 -2.82 3.48
N CYS A 63 -0.48 -2.78 2.19
CA CYS A 63 -1.81 -2.40 1.75
C CYS A 63 -2.78 -3.57 1.94
N GLY A 64 -3.82 -3.39 2.77
CA GLY A 64 -4.82 -4.43 3.02
C GLY A 64 -5.61 -4.87 1.77
N LEU A 65 -5.63 -4.04 0.71
CA LEU A 65 -6.27 -4.38 -0.57
C LEU A 65 -5.31 -5.03 -1.58
N ALA A 66 -3.99 -4.91 -1.39
CA ALA A 66 -3.02 -5.60 -2.23
C ALA A 66 -2.94 -7.11 -1.89
N GLY A 67 -3.46 -7.50 -0.73
CA GLY A 67 -3.38 -8.84 -0.17
C GLY A 67 -2.49 -8.89 1.07
N LYS A 68 -2.68 -9.91 1.91
CA LYS A 68 -1.81 -10.16 3.05
C LYS A 68 -0.48 -10.77 2.55
N PRO A 69 0.68 -10.12 2.76
CA PRO A 69 1.97 -10.74 2.47
C PRO A 69 2.16 -11.96 3.39
N ALA A 70 2.92 -12.97 2.93
CA ALA A 70 3.25 -14.13 3.76
C ALA A 70 3.92 -13.66 5.06
N GLY A 71 3.35 -14.05 6.20
CA GLY A 71 3.81 -13.62 7.53
C GLY A 71 3.10 -12.39 8.12
N ALA A 72 2.07 -11.83 7.46
CA ALA A 72 1.17 -10.86 8.08
C ALA A 72 0.21 -11.57 9.05
N MET A 73 0.46 -11.44 10.35
CA MET A 73 -0.43 -11.92 11.42
C MET A 73 -1.77 -11.17 11.38
#